data_AF-A0A9P7WWH9-F1
#
_entry.id   AF-A0A9P7WWH9-F1
#
_cell.length_a   1.000
_cell.length_b   1.000
_cell.length_c   1.000
_cell.angle_alpha   90.00
_cell.angle_beta   90.00
_cell.angle_gamma   90.00
#
_symmetry.space_group_name_H-M   'P 1'
#
loop_
_entity.id
_entity.type
_entity.pdbx_description
1 polymer ?
#
loop_
_entity_poly.entity_id
_entity_poly.type
_entity_poly.pdbx_seq_one_letter_code
_entity_poly.pdbx_strand_id
1 'polypeptide(L)'
;MFANEASCNLDLDWRLRMPSSLFSLTPTFTQGLLIGQISIFLLLALVLKYLFLETTPSLPRTPGLTPFQTQTHHNQPQSPPISLPLPLNPNEPVEWVNVILLHIARAYRRELSAGMDGPSGGESARRLLEGWVNKHRGTLLDEIHITSVNIGNDAPKLRSAQVLPPKAGSEDVRIECDVLYTDDVSASLSTSVLFHYPTPSFARLPVSLTLSLSTFSAKILVTPPAPSDPSPCLTVTLDPSFVLDITTQSLLGSRAKLSDVPKIHELIAQRIRSGIAERGTWKILLPGVRTKDVVDMLSKTQTQ
;
A
#
# COMPACT_ATOMS: atom_id res chain seq x y z
N MET A 1 -15.99 -92.00 -54.63
CA MET A 1 -16.84 -92.85 -53.78
C MET A 1 -17.53 -91.92 -52.79
N PHE A 2 -18.84 -91.73 -52.95
CA PHE A 2 -19.82 -90.99 -52.12
C PHE A 2 -19.44 -89.55 -51.69
N ALA A 3 -20.04 -88.51 -52.26
CA ALA A 3 -21.38 -88.00 -51.91
C ALA A 3 -21.48 -87.61 -50.43
N ASN A 4 -21.60 -86.30 -50.15
CA ASN A 4 -22.82 -85.79 -49.53
C ASN A 4 -22.92 -84.27 -49.65
N GLU A 5 -24.04 -83.89 -50.27
CA GLU A 5 -24.64 -82.57 -50.31
C GLU A 5 -25.05 -82.10 -48.92
N ALA A 6 -25.14 -80.79 -48.75
CA ALA A 6 -26.27 -80.19 -48.04
C ALA A 6 -26.52 -78.79 -48.60
N SER A 7 -27.41 -78.80 -49.58
CA SER A 7 -28.28 -77.74 -50.09
C SER A 7 -28.75 -76.73 -49.05
N CYS A 8 -28.87 -75.48 -49.46
CA CYS A 8 -30.17 -74.81 -49.72
C CYS A 8 -29.93 -73.29 -49.72
N ASN A 9 -30.15 -72.53 -50.79
CA ASN A 9 -31.25 -72.39 -51.73
C ASN A 9 -31.98 -71.06 -51.51
N LEU A 10 -32.23 -70.45 -52.67
CA LEU A 10 -33.17 -69.39 -53.03
C LEU A 10 -32.88 -67.97 -52.52
N ASP A 11 -32.45 -67.04 -53.36
CA ASP A 11 -33.09 -66.53 -54.61
C ASP A 11 -34.30 -65.65 -54.25
N LEU A 12 -34.16 -64.34 -54.41
CA LEU A 12 -34.93 -63.55 -55.38
C LEU A 12 -34.68 -62.04 -55.21
N ASP A 13 -34.09 -61.48 -56.25
CA ASP A 13 -34.74 -60.49 -57.12
C ASP A 13 -34.58 -58.97 -56.89
N TRP A 14 -34.54 -58.33 -58.07
CA TRP A 14 -34.97 -57.01 -58.49
C TRP A 14 -34.20 -55.72 -58.14
N ARG A 15 -33.34 -55.34 -59.11
CA ARG A 15 -33.34 -54.06 -59.87
C ARG A 15 -33.42 -52.69 -59.15
N LEU A 16 -32.30 -51.98 -59.29
CA LEU A 16 -32.14 -50.57 -59.74
C LEU A 16 -32.64 -49.40 -58.86
N ARG A 17 -31.69 -48.70 -58.21
CA ARG A 17 -31.64 -47.21 -58.18
C ARG A 17 -30.24 -46.68 -57.83
N MET A 18 -29.69 -45.85 -58.72
CA MET A 18 -28.54 -44.91 -58.55
C MET A 18 -28.98 -43.68 -57.70
N PRO A 19 -28.16 -42.61 -57.45
CA PRO A 19 -26.73 -42.46 -57.12
C PRO A 19 -26.48 -41.51 -55.90
N SER A 20 -25.19 -41.22 -55.64
CA SER A 20 -24.60 -40.01 -55.00
C SER A 20 -24.75 -39.77 -53.49
N SER A 21 -23.63 -39.86 -52.77
CA SER A 21 -23.27 -38.89 -51.74
C SER A 21 -21.74 -38.72 -51.68
N LEU A 22 -21.30 -37.52 -52.05
CA LEU A 22 -19.96 -36.98 -51.89
C LEU A 22 -19.76 -36.60 -50.41
N PHE A 23 -18.51 -36.66 -49.94
CA PHE A 23 -18.02 -36.14 -48.65
C PHE A 23 -18.47 -36.86 -47.38
N SER A 24 -17.71 -37.90 -47.00
CA SER A 24 -17.56 -38.28 -45.59
C SER A 24 -16.19 -37.79 -45.10
N LEU A 25 -16.12 -36.53 -44.65
CA LEU A 25 -15.14 -36.12 -43.64
C LEU A 25 -15.82 -36.34 -42.30
N THR A 26 -15.44 -37.39 -41.58
CA THR A 26 -15.85 -37.60 -40.19
C THR A 26 -14.99 -36.70 -39.30
N PRO A 27 -15.51 -35.58 -38.75
CA PRO A 27 -14.73 -34.75 -37.85
C PRO A 27 -14.49 -35.54 -36.57
N THR A 28 -13.25 -35.97 -36.36
CA THR A 28 -12.85 -36.65 -35.12
C THR A 28 -12.87 -35.62 -33.98
N PHE A 29 -13.45 -36.00 -32.84
CA PHE A 29 -13.67 -35.17 -31.64
C PHE A 29 -12.44 -34.35 -31.21
N THR A 30 -11.23 -34.88 -31.47
CA THR A 30 -9.95 -34.24 -31.21
C THR A 30 -9.67 -33.03 -32.11
N GLN A 31 -10.11 -33.00 -33.37
CA GLN A 31 -10.00 -31.83 -34.23
C GLN A 31 -10.92 -30.70 -33.77
N GLY A 32 -12.13 -31.03 -33.30
CA GLY A 32 -13.05 -30.06 -32.69
C GLY A 32 -12.47 -29.40 -31.42
N LEU A 33 -11.80 -30.20 -30.58
CA LEU A 33 -11.13 -29.70 -29.37
C LEU A 33 -9.96 -28.75 -29.70
N LEU A 34 -9.12 -29.10 -30.68
CA LEU A 34 -8.02 -28.25 -31.13
C LEU A 34 -8.51 -26.92 -31.73
N ILE A 35 -9.58 -26.96 -32.54
CA ILE A 35 -10.23 -25.73 -33.05
C ILE A 35 -10.80 -24.90 -31.89
N GLY A 36 -11.42 -25.54 -30.89
CA GLY A 36 -11.97 -24.86 -29.71
C GLY A 36 -10.89 -24.16 -28.87
N GLN A 37 -9.73 -24.81 -28.68
CA GLN A 37 -8.60 -24.20 -27.98
C GLN A 37 -8.04 -22.99 -28.75
N ILE A 38 -7.90 -23.08 -30.07
CA ILE A 38 -7.45 -21.96 -30.91
C ILE A 38 -8.48 -20.80 -30.87
N SER A 39 -9.77 -21.11 -30.87
CA SER A 39 -10.85 -20.11 -30.74
C SER A 39 -10.77 -19.32 -29.43
N ILE A 40 -10.45 -20.00 -28.32
CA ILE A 40 -10.27 -19.35 -27.01
C ILE A 40 -9.07 -18.41 -27.00
N PHE A 41 -7.95 -18.79 -27.59
CA PHE A 41 -6.79 -17.89 -27.69
C PHE A 41 -7.06 -16.69 -28.58
N LEU A 42 -7.80 -16.88 -29.68
CA LEU A 42 -8.20 -15.79 -30.56
C LEU A 42 -9.17 -14.82 -29.87
N LEU A 43 -10.14 -15.35 -29.11
CA LEU A 43 -11.05 -14.53 -28.31
C LEU A 43 -10.31 -13.79 -27.18
N LEU A 44 -9.37 -14.45 -26.50
CA LEU A 44 -8.53 -13.81 -25.48
C LEU A 44 -7.66 -12.69 -26.08
N ALA A 45 -7.08 -12.92 -27.26
CA ALA A 45 -6.31 -11.90 -27.98
C ALA A 45 -7.18 -10.72 -28.43
N LEU A 46 -8.42 -10.99 -28.86
CA LEU A 46 -9.39 -9.96 -29.25
C LEU A 46 -9.84 -9.16 -28.02
N VAL A 47 -10.15 -9.81 -26.91
CA VAL A 47 -10.45 -9.11 -25.65
C VAL A 47 -9.27 -8.28 -25.17
N LEU A 48 -8.03 -8.79 -25.23
CA LEU A 48 -6.86 -7.98 -24.90
C LEU A 48 -6.71 -6.77 -25.84
N LYS A 49 -6.87 -6.97 -27.16
CA LYS A 49 -6.77 -5.87 -28.13
C LYS A 49 -7.86 -4.81 -27.89
N TYR A 50 -9.12 -5.22 -27.74
CA TYR A 50 -10.24 -4.28 -27.63
C TYR A 50 -10.39 -3.67 -26.24
N LEU A 51 -9.94 -4.36 -25.17
CA LEU A 51 -10.03 -3.86 -23.80
C LEU A 51 -8.80 -3.04 -23.39
N PHE A 52 -7.60 -3.37 -23.90
CA PHE A 52 -6.36 -2.66 -23.56
C PHE A 52 -5.80 -1.73 -24.67
N LEU A 53 -6.13 -1.92 -25.95
CA LEU A 53 -5.52 -1.16 -27.06
C LEU A 53 -6.47 -0.29 -27.91
N GLU A 54 -7.79 -0.34 -27.72
CA GLU A 54 -8.74 0.52 -28.46
C GLU A 54 -9.66 1.30 -27.51
N THR A 55 -9.14 2.38 -26.90
CA THR A 55 -9.96 3.53 -26.54
C THR A 55 -9.84 4.58 -27.64
N THR A 56 -10.75 4.50 -28.63
CA THR A 56 -11.45 5.59 -29.36
C THR A 56 -11.63 5.32 -30.86
N PRO A 57 -12.89 5.18 -31.31
CA PRO A 57 -13.32 5.81 -32.55
C PRO A 57 -13.89 7.18 -32.21
N SER A 58 -13.20 8.23 -32.65
CA SER A 58 -13.70 9.60 -32.69
C SER A 58 -15.04 9.67 -33.42
N LEU A 59 -16.07 10.20 -32.76
CA LEU A 59 -17.33 10.58 -33.37
C LEU A 59 -17.08 11.60 -34.52
N PRO A 60 -17.70 11.44 -35.70
CA PRO A 60 -17.58 12.42 -36.76
C PRO A 60 -18.35 13.69 -36.38
N ARG A 61 -17.62 14.78 -36.13
CA ARG A 61 -18.17 16.13 -35.99
C ARG A 61 -18.38 16.72 -37.38
N THR A 62 -19.62 17.14 -37.63
CA THR A 62 -20.17 17.77 -38.83
C THR A 62 -19.31 18.93 -39.38
N PRO A 63 -19.28 19.18 -40.71
CA PRO A 63 -18.40 20.17 -41.33
C PRO A 63 -18.93 21.60 -41.15
N GLY A 64 -18.11 22.47 -40.56
CA GLY A 64 -18.28 23.92 -40.55
C GLY A 64 -17.10 24.57 -41.27
N LEU A 65 -17.40 25.24 -42.38
CA LEU A 65 -16.47 25.96 -43.25
C LEU A 65 -15.61 26.99 -42.50
N THR A 66 -14.30 26.93 -42.68
CA THR A 66 -13.43 28.10 -42.86
C THR A 66 -12.16 27.65 -43.60
N PRO A 67 -11.83 28.23 -44.77
CA PRO A 67 -10.52 28.02 -45.39
C PRO A 67 -9.57 29.07 -44.83
N PHE A 68 -8.36 28.72 -44.40
CA PHE A 68 -7.21 29.61 -44.61
C PHE A 68 -5.87 28.87 -44.41
N GLN A 69 -5.14 28.81 -45.53
CA GLN A 69 -3.70 28.80 -45.71
C GLN A 69 -2.84 27.68 -45.10
N THR A 70 -2.53 26.75 -45.99
CA THR A 70 -1.31 25.96 -46.09
C THR A 70 -0.06 26.84 -45.96
N GLN A 71 0.77 26.58 -44.93
CA GLN A 71 2.21 26.78 -45.02
C GLN A 71 2.90 25.42 -44.80
N THR A 72 3.79 25.14 -45.73
CA THR A 72 4.50 23.88 -45.99
C THR A 72 5.78 23.74 -45.18
N HIS A 73 6.03 22.52 -44.67
CA HIS A 73 7.34 21.88 -44.35
C HIS A 73 8.24 22.56 -43.27
N HIS A 74 8.95 21.89 -42.35
CA HIS A 74 9.49 20.52 -42.26
C HIS A 74 9.95 20.21 -40.80
N ASN A 75 10.04 18.91 -40.48
CA ASN A 75 10.81 18.24 -39.41
C ASN A 75 10.32 18.10 -37.96
N GLN A 76 10.00 16.83 -37.65
CA GLN A 76 10.27 16.07 -36.41
C GLN A 76 9.24 16.16 -35.28
N PRO A 77 8.44 15.08 -35.04
CA PRO A 77 7.78 14.92 -33.75
C PRO A 77 8.83 14.41 -32.75
N GLN A 78 9.58 15.33 -32.14
CA GLN A 78 9.96 15.09 -30.75
C GLN A 78 8.67 15.22 -29.96
N SER A 79 8.11 14.09 -29.51
CA SER A 79 7.13 14.12 -28.44
C SER A 79 7.70 15.03 -27.35
N PRO A 80 7.04 16.13 -26.97
CA PRO A 80 7.49 16.87 -25.80
C PRO A 80 7.55 15.87 -24.64
N PRO A 81 8.55 15.95 -23.74
CA PRO A 81 8.47 15.21 -22.49
C PRO A 81 7.08 15.49 -21.92
N ILE A 82 6.38 14.45 -21.47
CA ILE A 82 5.08 14.57 -20.80
C ILE A 82 5.33 15.46 -19.59
N SER A 83 5.19 16.76 -19.81
CA SER A 83 5.36 17.81 -18.84
C SER A 83 3.98 17.86 -18.21
N LEU A 84 3.86 17.29 -17.01
CA LEU A 84 2.64 17.46 -16.24
C LEU A 84 2.37 18.98 -16.19
N PRO A 85 1.24 19.46 -16.73
CA PRO A 85 0.95 20.88 -16.73
C PRO A 85 0.80 21.32 -15.27
N LEU A 86 1.78 22.07 -14.79
CA LEU A 86 1.73 22.72 -13.49
C LEU A 86 1.02 24.07 -13.66
N PRO A 87 0.00 24.41 -12.85
CA PRO A 87 -0.48 23.67 -11.68
C PRO A 87 -1.46 22.56 -12.06
N LEU A 88 -1.25 21.37 -11.48
CA LEU A 88 -2.26 20.32 -11.46
C LEU A 88 -3.47 20.80 -10.64
N ASN A 89 -4.65 20.26 -10.92
CA ASN A 89 -5.90 20.64 -10.28
C ASN A 89 -5.73 20.62 -8.73
N PRO A 90 -6.00 21.72 -8.00
CA PRO A 90 -5.68 21.84 -6.57
C PRO A 90 -6.40 20.85 -5.66
N ASN A 91 -7.37 20.09 -6.17
CA ASN A 91 -8.10 19.07 -5.45
C ASN A 91 -7.99 17.73 -6.20
N GLU A 92 -6.78 17.20 -6.35
CA GLU A 92 -6.64 15.84 -6.87
C GLU A 92 -7.28 14.85 -5.88
N PRO A 93 -8.17 13.95 -6.34
CA PRO A 93 -8.86 13.01 -5.46
C PRO A 93 -7.88 11.94 -4.95
N VAL A 94 -7.51 12.04 -3.67
CA VAL A 94 -6.60 11.10 -2.97
C VAL A 94 -7.36 9.85 -2.47
N GLU A 95 -8.58 9.63 -2.93
CA GLU A 95 -9.49 8.58 -2.44
C GLU A 95 -8.94 7.17 -2.61
N TRP A 96 -8.28 6.89 -3.73
CA TRP A 96 -7.68 5.58 -3.96
C TRP A 96 -6.55 5.28 -2.94
N VAL A 97 -5.78 6.29 -2.54
CA VAL A 97 -4.74 6.14 -1.52
C VAL A 97 -5.38 5.89 -0.16
N ASN A 98 -6.48 6.59 0.16
CA ASN A 98 -7.24 6.36 1.39
C ASN A 98 -7.75 4.92 1.48
N VAL A 99 -8.22 4.35 0.37
CA VAL A 99 -8.60 2.93 0.29
C VAL A 99 -7.39 2.03 0.56
N ILE A 100 -6.24 2.31 -0.03
CA ILE A 100 -5.00 1.53 0.22
C ILE A 100 -4.57 1.64 1.69
N LEU A 101 -4.51 2.84 2.25
CA LEU A 101 -4.15 3.07 3.65
C LEU A 101 -5.08 2.33 4.60
N LEU A 102 -6.37 2.28 4.29
CA LEU A 102 -7.34 1.50 5.05
C LEU A 102 -7.04 0.00 5.01
N HIS A 103 -6.69 -0.55 3.85
CA HIS A 103 -6.34 -1.97 3.73
C HIS A 103 -5.01 -2.28 4.43
N ILE A 104 -4.02 -1.39 4.32
CA ILE A 104 -2.74 -1.50 5.03
C ILE A 104 -2.97 -1.48 6.55
N ALA A 105 -3.75 -0.53 7.06
CA ALA A 105 -4.08 -0.43 8.48
C ALA A 105 -4.78 -1.70 8.98
N ARG A 106 -5.73 -2.25 8.21
CA ARG A 106 -6.39 -3.51 8.53
C ARG A 106 -5.43 -4.71 8.53
N ALA A 107 -4.52 -4.78 7.57
CA ALA A 107 -3.52 -5.84 7.50
C ALA A 107 -2.59 -5.80 8.73
N TYR A 108 -2.06 -4.63 9.07
CA TYR A 108 -1.24 -4.46 10.27
C TYR A 108 -2.01 -4.79 11.56
N ARG A 109 -3.26 -4.35 11.68
CA ARG A 109 -4.09 -4.69 12.84
C ARG A 109 -4.31 -6.19 12.96
N ARG A 110 -4.59 -6.88 11.84
CA ARG A 110 -4.74 -8.33 11.82
C ARG A 110 -3.44 -9.02 12.28
N GLU A 111 -2.29 -8.53 11.85
CA GLU A 111 -0.99 -9.06 12.27
C GLU A 111 -0.73 -8.81 13.77
N LEU A 112 -1.01 -7.60 14.27
CA LEU A 112 -0.88 -7.26 15.69
C LEU A 112 -1.81 -8.11 16.57
N SER A 113 -2.98 -8.46 16.04
CA SER A 113 -3.94 -9.35 16.70
C SER A 113 -3.65 -10.84 16.47
N ALA A 114 -2.51 -11.21 15.86
CA ALA A 114 -2.15 -12.57 15.49
C ALA A 114 -3.24 -13.32 14.67
N GLY A 115 -4.00 -12.57 13.87
CA GLY A 115 -5.11 -13.08 13.07
C GLY A 115 -6.36 -13.47 13.88
N MET A 116 -6.40 -13.20 15.19
CA MET A 116 -7.52 -13.53 16.06
C MET A 116 -8.39 -12.29 16.30
N ASP A 117 -9.71 -12.47 16.20
CA ASP A 117 -10.68 -11.41 16.54
C ASP A 117 -11.05 -11.45 18.03
N GLY A 118 -11.41 -10.30 18.60
CA GLY A 118 -11.92 -10.21 19.97
C GLY A 118 -10.82 -10.15 21.07
N PRO A 119 -11.12 -10.59 22.31
CA PRO A 119 -10.23 -10.42 23.47
C PRO A 119 -8.85 -11.05 23.28
N SER A 120 -8.78 -12.20 22.61
CA SER A 120 -7.54 -12.94 22.34
C SER A 120 -6.61 -12.20 21.36
N GLY A 121 -7.14 -11.43 20.41
CA GLY A 121 -6.34 -10.56 19.56
C GLY A 121 -5.69 -9.43 20.36
N GLY A 122 -6.42 -8.87 21.32
CA GLY A 122 -5.91 -7.87 22.25
C GLY A 122 -4.72 -8.37 23.08
N GLU A 123 -4.72 -9.64 23.51
CA GLU A 123 -3.59 -10.23 24.24
C GLU A 123 -2.31 -10.31 23.41
N SER A 124 -2.41 -10.56 22.11
CA SER A 124 -1.25 -10.62 21.21
C SER A 124 -0.62 -9.24 21.03
N ALA A 125 -1.45 -8.22 20.78
CA ALA A 125 -1.01 -6.84 20.70
C ALA A 125 -0.39 -6.35 22.02
N ARG A 126 -0.98 -6.77 23.15
CA ARG A 126 -0.47 -6.50 24.50
C ARG A 126 0.96 -7.05 24.66
N ARG A 127 1.21 -8.30 24.27
CA ARG A 127 2.55 -8.94 24.36
C ARG A 127 3.59 -8.25 23.47
N LEU A 128 3.21 -7.89 22.23
CA LEU A 128 4.10 -7.20 21.31
C LEU A 128 4.49 -5.81 21.83
N LEU A 129 3.49 -5.06 22.31
CA LEU A 129 3.73 -3.74 22.89
C LEU A 129 4.52 -3.84 24.19
N GLU A 130 4.26 -4.83 25.05
CA GLU A 130 4.98 -5.06 26.30
C GLU A 130 6.46 -5.38 26.03
N GLY A 131 6.75 -6.22 25.04
CA GLY A 131 8.12 -6.50 24.60
C GLY A 131 8.82 -5.26 24.03
N TRP A 132 8.13 -4.48 23.19
CA TRP A 132 8.70 -3.26 22.61
C TRP A 132 8.98 -2.18 23.67
N VAL A 133 8.05 -1.94 24.59
CA VAL A 133 8.18 -0.95 25.65
C VAL A 133 9.28 -1.35 26.63
N ASN A 134 9.32 -2.61 27.08
CA ASN A 134 10.38 -3.06 27.99
C ASN A 134 11.77 -3.08 27.34
N LYS A 135 11.87 -3.27 26.02
CA LYS A 135 13.14 -3.14 25.29
C LYS A 135 13.68 -1.71 25.28
N HIS A 136 12.80 -0.71 25.26
CA HIS A 136 13.16 0.71 25.22
C HIS A 136 13.06 1.39 26.59
N ARG A 137 12.90 0.62 27.68
CA ARG A 137 12.78 1.17 29.03
C ARG A 137 14.11 1.72 29.55
N GLY A 138 14.03 2.80 30.34
CA GLY A 138 15.17 3.32 31.11
C GLY A 138 15.37 2.57 32.43
N THR A 139 16.41 2.93 33.20
CA THR A 139 16.74 2.31 34.49
C THR A 139 15.89 2.78 35.67
N LEU A 140 15.08 3.83 35.48
CA LEU A 140 14.24 4.43 36.51
C LEU A 140 12.88 3.72 36.70
N LEU A 141 12.50 2.89 35.73
CA LEU A 141 11.22 2.18 35.72
C LEU A 141 11.46 0.69 35.93
N ASP A 142 10.59 0.09 36.73
CA ASP A 142 10.46 -1.36 36.81
C ASP A 142 9.82 -1.92 35.53
N GLU A 143 9.59 -3.24 35.48
CA GLU A 143 8.86 -3.88 34.40
C GLU A 143 7.52 -3.19 34.12
N ILE A 144 7.30 -2.87 32.84
CA ILE A 144 6.10 -2.18 32.37
C ILE A 144 5.13 -3.26 31.92
N HIS A 145 4.04 -3.43 32.65
CA HIS A 145 2.96 -4.35 32.33
C HIS A 145 1.84 -3.62 31.61
N ILE A 146 1.40 -4.15 30.49
CA ILE A 146 0.30 -3.53 29.74
C ILE A 146 -1.00 -4.17 30.21
N THR A 147 -1.93 -3.35 30.70
CA THR A 147 -3.23 -3.79 31.22
C THR A 147 -4.23 -3.96 30.09
N SER A 148 -4.33 -2.99 29.18
CA SER A 148 -5.25 -3.03 28.04
C SER A 148 -4.68 -2.24 26.87
N VAL A 149 -5.02 -2.65 25.65
CA VAL A 149 -4.64 -1.96 24.41
C VAL A 149 -5.84 -1.96 23.48
N ASN A 150 -6.13 -0.79 22.91
CA ASN A 150 -7.05 -0.56 21.82
C ASN A 150 -6.27 0.07 20.66
N ILE A 151 -6.24 -0.61 19.51
CA ILE A 151 -5.49 -0.21 18.30
C ILE A 151 -6.39 0.61 17.34
N GLY A 152 -7.64 0.88 17.75
CA GLY A 152 -8.62 1.60 16.96
C GLY A 152 -9.18 0.80 15.78
N ASN A 153 -10.05 1.43 15.00
CA ASN A 153 -10.74 0.78 13.87
C ASN A 153 -10.74 1.59 12.55
N ASP A 154 -10.34 2.86 12.57
CA ASP A 154 -10.25 3.71 11.36
C ASP A 154 -8.81 3.76 10.82
N ALA A 155 -8.59 4.38 9.66
CA ALA A 155 -7.27 4.55 9.04
C ALA A 155 -6.98 6.03 8.79
N PRO A 156 -5.70 6.44 8.68
CA PRO A 156 -5.34 7.80 8.34
C PRO A 156 -5.88 8.17 6.95
N LYS A 157 -6.46 9.37 6.83
CA LYS A 157 -7.04 9.91 5.61
C LYS A 157 -6.18 11.05 5.10
N LEU A 158 -5.84 11.00 3.83
CA LEU A 158 -5.16 12.06 3.10
C LEU A 158 -6.21 12.96 2.43
N ARG A 159 -5.95 14.27 2.47
CA ARG A 159 -6.77 15.31 1.86
C ARG A 159 -5.89 16.35 1.19
N SER A 160 -6.47 17.08 0.23
CA SER A 160 -5.87 18.28 -0.35
C SER A 160 -4.42 18.08 -0.83
N ALA A 161 -4.20 17.10 -1.71
CA ALA A 161 -2.90 16.92 -2.34
C ALA A 161 -2.65 18.05 -3.33
N GLN A 162 -1.67 18.90 -3.04
CA GLN A 162 -1.27 20.02 -3.87
C GLN A 162 0.17 19.85 -4.33
N VAL A 163 0.38 19.91 -5.64
CA VAL A 163 1.73 19.97 -6.21
C VAL A 163 2.26 21.39 -6.10
N LEU A 164 3.27 21.56 -5.26
CA LEU A 164 3.97 22.81 -5.06
C LEU A 164 5.04 22.98 -6.14
N PRO A 165 5.17 24.19 -6.70
CA PRO A 165 6.25 24.48 -7.63
C PRO A 165 7.62 24.32 -6.93
N PRO A 166 8.68 24.08 -7.72
CA PRO A 166 10.02 23.98 -7.18
C PRO A 166 10.40 25.24 -6.40
N LYS A 167 11.16 25.08 -5.30
CA LYS A 167 11.68 26.25 -4.57
C LYS A 167 12.63 27.01 -5.49
N ALA A 168 12.71 28.33 -5.36
CA ALA A 168 13.68 29.13 -6.11
C ALA A 168 15.10 28.57 -5.92
N GLY A 169 15.69 28.03 -7.00
CA GLY A 169 17.02 27.41 -7.00
C GLY A 169 17.06 25.87 -6.94
N SER A 170 15.92 25.17 -6.87
CA SER A 170 15.81 23.71 -6.97
C SER A 170 14.84 23.35 -8.09
N GLU A 171 15.10 22.28 -8.88
CA GLU A 171 14.12 21.74 -9.84
C GLU A 171 13.16 20.73 -9.22
N ASP A 172 13.27 20.50 -7.91
CA ASP A 172 12.48 19.49 -7.20
C ASP A 172 11.03 19.93 -7.04
N VAL A 173 10.15 19.27 -7.79
CA VAL A 173 8.70 19.28 -7.57
C VAL A 173 8.43 18.79 -6.15
N ARG A 174 7.47 19.37 -5.43
CA ARG A 174 7.07 18.87 -4.10
C ARG A 174 5.58 18.72 -4.04
N ILE A 175 5.10 17.81 -3.19
CA ILE A 175 3.68 17.54 -3.03
C ILE A 175 3.34 17.74 -1.55
N GLU A 176 2.46 18.69 -1.26
CA GLU A 176 1.91 18.90 0.08
C GLU A 176 0.57 18.17 0.19
N CYS A 177 0.37 17.42 1.26
CA CYS A 177 -0.88 16.74 1.57
C CYS A 177 -1.23 16.92 3.05
N ASP A 178 -2.50 17.10 3.35
CA ASP A 178 -3.00 17.10 4.73
C ASP A 178 -3.37 15.68 5.14
N VAL A 179 -2.96 15.29 6.35
CA VAL A 179 -3.27 13.99 6.95
C VAL A 179 -4.13 14.19 8.17
N LEU A 180 -5.21 13.42 8.25
CA LEU A 180 -6.13 13.39 9.37
C LEU A 180 -6.38 11.95 9.79
N TYR A 181 -6.12 11.65 11.05
CA TYR A 181 -6.43 10.39 11.70
C TYR A 181 -7.31 10.66 12.91
N THR A 182 -8.49 10.07 12.93
CA THR A 182 -9.48 10.20 14.00
C THR A 182 -9.91 8.81 14.41
N ASP A 183 -9.55 8.39 15.61
CA ASP A 183 -9.79 7.03 16.09
C ASP A 183 -9.73 7.02 17.62
N ASP A 184 -10.17 5.93 18.25
CA ASP A 184 -10.09 5.74 19.70
C ASP A 184 -8.98 4.75 20.05
N VAL A 185 -7.73 5.16 19.80
CA VAL A 185 -6.55 4.34 20.13
C VAL A 185 -6.19 4.62 21.58
N SER A 186 -6.13 3.57 22.40
CA SER A 186 -5.75 3.73 23.81
C SER A 186 -4.86 2.61 24.30
N ALA A 187 -3.99 2.92 25.25
CA ALA A 187 -3.10 1.95 25.89
C ALA A 187 -3.02 2.26 27.39
N SER A 188 -3.32 1.24 28.21
CA SER A 188 -3.17 1.31 29.66
C SER A 188 -1.98 0.47 30.09
N LEU A 189 -1.06 1.08 30.82
CA LEU A 189 0.13 0.45 31.38
C LEU A 189 0.17 0.61 32.89
N SER A 190 0.77 -0.36 33.55
CA SER A 190 1.04 -0.40 34.98
C SER A 190 2.54 -0.62 35.15
N THR A 191 3.20 0.30 35.84
CA THR A 191 4.64 0.24 36.10
C THR A 191 4.94 0.73 37.50
N SER A 192 6.09 0.34 38.05
CA SER A 192 6.58 0.88 39.32
C SER A 192 7.76 1.81 39.07
N VAL A 193 7.67 3.05 39.53
CA VAL A 193 8.80 3.99 39.50
C VAL A 193 9.76 3.64 40.64
N LEU A 194 11.04 3.46 40.30
CA LEU A 194 12.09 3.13 41.25
C LEU A 194 12.79 4.40 41.73
N PHE A 195 12.77 4.64 43.05
CA PHE A 195 13.51 5.71 43.68
C PHE A 195 14.85 5.21 44.21
N HIS A 196 15.92 5.89 43.84
CA HIS A 196 17.30 5.52 44.19
C HIS A 196 17.91 6.38 45.32
N TYR A 197 17.10 7.20 46.00
CA TYR A 197 17.56 8.06 47.10
C TYR A 197 16.80 7.72 48.39
N PRO A 198 17.47 7.58 49.55
CA PRO A 198 18.93 7.74 49.79
C PRO A 198 19.80 6.52 49.40
N THR A 199 19.21 5.35 49.13
CA THR A 199 19.90 4.13 48.68
C THR A 199 19.32 3.63 47.35
N PRO A 200 20.06 2.84 46.53
CA PRO A 200 19.51 2.31 45.28
C PRO A 200 18.27 1.45 45.56
N SER A 201 17.23 1.62 44.74
CA SER A 201 15.94 0.93 44.85
C SER A 201 15.27 1.06 46.23
N PHE A 202 15.47 2.20 46.91
CA PHE A 202 14.91 2.51 48.24
C PHE A 202 13.39 2.38 48.28
N ALA A 203 12.70 2.88 47.26
CA ALA A 203 11.24 2.83 47.21
C ALA A 203 10.74 2.49 45.80
N ARG A 204 9.59 1.81 45.76
CA ARG A 204 8.85 1.49 44.54
C ARG A 204 7.47 2.12 44.65
N LEU A 205 7.13 2.96 43.68
CA LEU A 205 5.81 3.60 43.64
C LEU A 205 5.02 3.05 42.46
N PRO A 206 3.91 2.33 42.71
CA PRO A 206 3.07 1.84 41.63
C PRO A 206 2.35 3.01 40.95
N VAL A 207 2.39 3.00 39.62
CA VAL A 207 1.77 3.99 38.75
C VAL A 207 1.00 3.25 37.66
N SER A 208 -0.31 3.51 37.59
CA SER A 208 -1.11 3.12 36.44
C SER A 208 -1.33 4.34 35.55
N LEU A 209 -1.11 4.17 34.26
CA LEU A 209 -1.18 5.23 33.26
C LEU A 209 -2.02 4.75 32.07
N THR A 210 -3.02 5.54 31.69
CA THR A 210 -3.83 5.31 30.50
C THR A 210 -3.59 6.46 29.53
N LEU A 211 -3.20 6.11 28.32
CA LEU A 211 -3.00 7.03 27.19
C LEU A 211 -4.11 6.79 26.19
N SER A 212 -4.76 7.86 25.74
CA SER A 212 -5.75 7.80 24.66
C SER A 212 -5.44 8.86 23.62
N LEU A 213 -5.38 8.45 22.36
CA LEU A 213 -5.21 9.30 21.19
C LEU A 213 -6.56 9.40 20.47
N SER A 214 -7.11 10.61 20.38
CA SER A 214 -8.41 10.89 19.74
C SER A 214 -8.25 11.39 18.30
N THR A 215 -7.30 12.30 18.08
CA THR A 215 -7.10 12.96 16.79
C THR A 215 -5.64 13.28 16.57
N PHE A 216 -5.16 12.97 15.37
CA PHE A 216 -3.88 13.37 14.84
C PHE A 216 -4.11 14.06 13.49
N SER A 217 -3.63 15.30 13.38
CA SER A 217 -3.69 16.06 12.13
C SER A 217 -2.35 16.70 11.85
N ALA A 218 -1.84 16.49 10.64
CA ALA A 218 -0.51 16.95 10.26
C ALA A 218 -0.45 17.27 8.77
N LYS A 219 0.50 18.13 8.40
CA LYS A 219 0.89 18.32 7.00
C LYS A 219 2.03 17.38 6.65
N ILE A 220 1.95 16.73 5.51
CA ILE A 220 3.01 15.89 4.96
C ILE A 220 3.49 16.50 3.65
N LEU A 221 4.79 16.66 3.55
CA LEU A 221 5.47 17.09 2.34
C LEU A 221 6.19 15.88 1.75
N VAL A 222 5.84 15.52 0.53
CA VAL A 222 6.45 14.44 -0.24
C VAL A 222 7.35 15.07 -1.30
N THR A 223 8.62 14.71 -1.27
CA THR A 223 9.62 15.11 -2.26
C THR A 223 9.95 13.89 -3.12
N PRO A 224 9.57 13.89 -4.41
CA PRO A 224 9.90 12.84 -5.35
C PRO A 224 11.42 12.77 -5.56
N PRO A 225 11.93 11.61 -5.99
CA PRO A 225 13.35 11.42 -6.24
C PRO A 225 13.82 12.29 -7.42
N ALA A 226 14.87 13.07 -7.22
CA ALA A 226 15.52 13.83 -8.29
C ALA A 226 16.33 12.88 -9.21
N PRO A 227 16.26 13.03 -10.55
CA PRO A 227 17.02 12.18 -11.48
C PRO A 227 18.52 12.49 -11.47
N SER A 228 18.92 13.68 -11.01
CA SER A 228 20.31 14.10 -10.84
C SER A 228 20.98 13.51 -9.61
N ASP A 229 20.19 13.02 -8.65
CA ASP A 229 20.72 12.60 -7.36
C ASP A 229 21.41 11.25 -7.45
N PRO A 230 22.54 11.09 -6.73
CA PRO A 230 23.23 9.83 -6.71
C PRO A 230 22.32 8.72 -6.13
N SER A 231 21.84 8.82 -4.92
CA SER A 231 20.90 7.84 -4.38
C SER A 231 19.47 8.38 -4.48
N PRO A 232 18.73 8.15 -5.58
CA PRO A 232 17.41 8.71 -5.72
C PRO A 232 16.48 8.07 -4.68
N CYS A 233 15.93 8.92 -3.82
CA CYS A 233 15.09 8.50 -2.70
C CYS A 233 13.81 9.35 -2.65
N LEU A 234 12.69 8.69 -2.43
CA LEU A 234 11.42 9.34 -2.12
C LEU A 234 11.48 9.79 -0.66
N THR A 235 11.44 11.09 -0.42
CA THR A 235 11.48 11.64 0.94
C THR A 235 10.08 12.09 1.35
N VAL A 236 9.59 11.55 2.46
CA VAL A 236 8.33 11.96 3.10
C VAL A 236 8.69 12.66 4.40
N THR A 237 8.33 13.93 4.53
CA THR A 237 8.55 14.73 5.74
C THR A 237 7.24 15.14 6.35
N LEU A 238 7.09 14.87 7.64
CA LEU A 238 6.02 15.36 8.49
C LEU A 238 6.36 16.76 8.99
N ASP A 239 5.43 17.70 8.84
CA ASP A 239 5.59 19.03 9.42
C ASP A 239 5.58 18.94 10.96
N PRO A 240 6.55 19.54 11.67
CA PRO A 240 6.63 19.47 13.14
C PRO A 240 5.48 20.21 13.85
N SER A 241 4.75 21.07 13.16
CA SER A 241 3.58 21.81 13.66
C SER A 241 2.28 21.02 13.54
N PHE A 242 2.31 19.72 13.82
CA PHE A 242 1.11 18.89 13.85
C PHE A 242 0.28 19.07 15.13
N VAL A 243 -1.01 18.75 15.02
CA VAL A 243 -1.97 18.65 16.13
C VAL A 243 -2.08 17.19 16.56
N LEU A 244 -1.84 16.94 17.84
CA LEU A 244 -1.88 15.61 18.44
C LEU A 244 -2.62 15.71 19.77
N ASP A 245 -3.86 15.25 19.78
CA ASP A 245 -4.72 15.26 20.97
C ASP A 245 -4.56 13.95 21.74
N ILE A 246 -3.76 14.00 22.81
CA ILE A 246 -3.49 12.88 23.70
C ILE A 246 -4.05 13.21 25.08
N THR A 247 -4.99 12.39 25.52
CA THR A 247 -5.46 12.39 26.89
C THR A 247 -4.64 11.39 27.71
N THR A 248 -4.08 11.86 28.82
CA THR A 248 -3.35 11.01 29.77
C THR A 248 -4.09 10.97 31.09
N GLN A 249 -4.40 9.78 31.59
CA GLN A 249 -4.94 9.56 32.93
C GLN A 249 -3.90 8.80 33.73
N SER A 250 -3.67 9.21 34.99
CA SER A 250 -2.76 8.48 35.87
C SER A 250 -3.43 8.24 37.22
N LEU A 251 -3.37 7.01 37.69
CA LEU A 251 -3.75 6.61 39.02
C LEU A 251 -2.49 6.28 39.81
N LEU A 252 -2.20 7.12 40.81
CA LEU A 252 -1.27 6.82 41.89
C LEU A 252 -2.10 6.50 43.14
N GLY A 253 -1.59 5.64 44.01
CA GLY A 253 -2.31 5.11 45.17
C GLY A 253 -3.04 6.14 46.06
N SER A 254 -3.88 5.63 46.96
CA SER A 254 -4.96 6.33 47.70
C SER A 254 -4.59 7.59 48.52
N ARG A 255 -3.31 7.94 48.67
CA ARG A 255 -2.85 9.06 49.53
C ARG A 255 -1.84 10.01 48.88
N ALA A 256 -1.41 9.76 47.66
CA ALA A 256 -0.37 10.58 47.05
C ALA A 256 -0.96 11.86 46.47
N LYS A 257 -1.07 12.90 47.30
CA LYS A 257 -1.32 14.28 46.86
C LYS A 257 -0.04 14.81 46.19
N LEU A 258 0.30 14.26 45.03
CA LEU A 258 1.39 14.76 44.19
C LEU A 258 0.84 15.91 43.37
N SER A 259 1.25 17.12 43.73
CA SER A 259 1.02 18.36 42.99
C SER A 259 1.53 18.31 41.54
N ASP A 260 2.34 17.32 41.18
CA ASP A 260 3.04 17.24 39.90
C ASP A 260 2.43 16.25 38.88
N VAL A 261 1.28 15.62 39.16
CA VAL A 261 0.61 14.72 38.18
C VAL A 261 0.29 15.44 36.86
N PRO A 262 -0.24 16.68 36.84
CA PRO A 262 -0.48 17.39 35.57
C PRO A 262 0.80 17.65 34.77
N LYS A 263 1.93 17.90 35.45
CA LYS A 263 3.24 18.09 34.79
C LYS A 263 3.72 16.81 34.13
N ILE A 264 3.48 15.65 34.75
CA ILE A 264 3.83 14.34 34.15
C ILE A 264 3.02 14.11 32.88
N HIS A 265 1.72 14.42 32.90
CA HIS A 265 0.87 14.31 31.71
C HIS A 265 1.38 15.19 30.57
N GLU A 266 1.74 16.43 30.87
CA GLU A 266 2.31 17.35 29.90
C GLU A 266 3.66 16.84 29.35
N LEU A 267 4.56 16.37 30.23
CA LEU A 267 5.86 15.83 29.84
C LEU A 267 5.72 14.60 28.93
N ILE A 268 4.79 13.70 29.22
CA ILE A 268 4.55 12.51 28.39
C ILE A 268 4.03 12.94 27.01
N ALA A 269 3.04 13.83 26.96
CA ALA A 269 2.52 14.36 25.70
C ALA A 269 3.62 15.07 24.88
N GLN A 270 4.43 15.92 25.53
CA GLN A 270 5.57 16.59 24.90
C GLN A 270 6.62 15.60 24.41
N ARG A 271 6.91 14.53 25.16
CA ARG A 271 7.89 13.50 24.76
C ARG A 271 7.40 12.72 23.54
N ILE A 272 6.12 12.35 23.50
CA ILE A 272 5.52 11.68 22.33
C ILE A 272 5.57 12.63 21.12
N ARG A 273 5.17 13.89 21.30
CA ARG A 273 5.23 14.91 20.24
C ARG A 273 6.65 15.08 19.69
N SER A 274 7.64 15.21 20.58
CA SER A 274 9.04 15.34 20.22
C SER A 274 9.55 14.09 19.49
N GLY A 275 9.21 12.90 19.98
CA GLY A 275 9.60 11.64 19.35
C GLY A 275 9.02 11.46 17.94
N ILE A 276 7.79 11.93 17.70
CA ILE A 276 7.18 11.92 16.36
C ILE A 276 7.86 12.94 15.45
N ALA A 277 8.12 14.16 15.93
CA ALA A 277 8.81 15.19 15.15
C ALA A 277 10.24 14.77 14.77
N GLU A 278 11.00 14.16 15.68
CA GLU A 278 12.35 13.64 15.44
C GLU A 278 12.38 12.53 14.38
N ARG A 279 11.35 11.68 14.35
CA ARG A 279 11.24 10.54 13.41
C ARG A 279 10.40 10.85 12.18
N GLY A 280 9.93 12.09 12.03
CA GLY A 280 8.97 12.50 11.01
C GLY A 280 9.55 12.58 9.59
N THR A 281 10.82 12.24 9.37
CA THR A 281 11.43 12.18 8.04
C THR A 281 11.71 10.74 7.65
N TRP A 282 11.02 10.26 6.63
CA TRP A 282 11.21 8.93 6.05
C TRP A 282 11.84 9.05 4.67
N LYS A 283 12.96 8.36 4.46
CA LYS A 283 13.63 8.26 3.15
C LYS A 283 13.47 6.85 2.62
N ILE A 284 12.74 6.72 1.51
CA ILE A 284 12.47 5.44 0.85
C ILE A 284 13.39 5.37 -0.37
N LEU A 285 14.35 4.45 -0.33
CA LEU A 285 15.23 4.20 -1.47
C LEU A 285 14.47 3.51 -2.60
N LEU A 286 14.71 3.92 -3.84
CA LEU A 286 14.14 3.24 -4.99
C LEU A 286 14.76 1.84 -5.14
N PRO A 287 13.94 0.78 -5.27
CA PRO A 287 14.45 -0.57 -5.44
C PRO A 287 15.22 -0.70 -6.76
N GLY A 288 16.42 -1.28 -6.71
CA GLY A 288 17.21 -1.67 -7.90
C GLY A 288 18.01 -0.56 -8.59
N VAL A 289 17.90 0.71 -8.15
CA VAL A 289 18.53 1.82 -8.88
C VAL A 289 20.03 2.00 -8.57
N ARG A 290 20.60 1.42 -7.49
CA ARG A 290 22.03 1.60 -7.15
C ARG A 290 22.79 0.47 -6.42
N THR A 291 22.43 -0.79 -6.61
CA THR A 291 23.22 -1.88 -6.00
C THR A 291 24.50 -2.21 -6.79
N LYS A 292 24.63 -1.76 -8.04
CA LYS A 292 25.77 -2.14 -8.91
C LYS A 292 27.02 -1.29 -8.71
N ASP A 293 26.88 -0.01 -8.36
CA ASP A 293 28.04 0.89 -8.27
C ASP A 293 28.83 0.74 -6.96
N VAL A 294 28.20 0.29 -5.87
CA VAL A 294 28.89 0.10 -4.58
C VAL A 294 29.84 -1.10 -4.63
N VAL A 295 29.50 -2.16 -5.38
CA VAL A 295 30.37 -3.33 -5.54
C VAL A 295 31.57 -3.03 -6.46
N ASP A 296 31.37 -2.20 -7.49
CA ASP A 296 32.46 -1.78 -8.39
C ASP A 296 33.40 -0.73 -7.77
N MET A 297 32.94 0.08 -6.81
CA MET A 297 33.82 0.98 -6.06
C MET A 297 34.68 0.24 -5.01
N LEU A 298 34.18 -0.85 -4.43
CA LEU A 298 34.96 -1.67 -3.50
C LEU A 298 35.98 -2.57 -4.22
N SER A 299 35.69 -3.05 -5.44
CA SER A 299 36.65 -3.84 -6.23
C SER A 299 37.79 -2.99 -6.80
N LYS A 300 37.55 -1.73 -7.16
CA LYS A 300 38.59 -0.81 -7.66
C LYS A 300 39.51 -0.24 -6.57
N THR A 301 39.09 -0.24 -5.30
CA THR A 301 39.91 0.28 -4.19
C THR A 301 40.93 -0.74 -3.67
N GLN A 302 40.83 -2.02 -4.05
CA GLN A 302 41.81 -3.06 -3.68
C GLN A 302 42.88 -3.34 -4.75
N THR A 303 42.87 -2.64 -5.88
CA THR A 303 43.86 -2.84 -6.95
C THR A 303 44.60 -1.55 -7.30
N GLN A 304 45.00 -0.79 -6.28
CA GLN A 304 46.02 0.24 -6.43
C GLN A 304 46.86 0.38 -5.16
#